data_AF-A0A2V6C0Y5-F1
#
_entry.id   AF-A0A2V6C0Y5-F1
#
_cell.length_a   1.000
_cell.length_b   1.000
_cell.length_c   1.000
_cell.angle_alpha   90.00
_cell.angle_beta   90.00
_cell.angle_gamma   90.00
#
_symmetry.space_group_name_H-M   'P 1'
#
loop_
_entity.id
_entity.type
_entity.pdbx_description
1 polymer ?
#
loop_
_entity_poly.entity_id
_entity_poly.type
_entity_poly.pdbx_seq_one_letter_code
_entity_poly.pdbx_strand_id
1 'polypeptide(L)'
;MKAGHGHWHRPRRPGQRLPRSFKELTPTKAFNPRTFFYEMVWKVLLVRRKGQNKRPVFPKLSAGQVALTWIGHASFLIQFHDLNVLVDPNFANWLFLLKRLKRAGLKIKHLPPIDLVLLTHAHFDHFHKPTLRRLPHPKIAVMPWGMNDLAYGLGFDRVIELEWWESFSRGDWKVTLTPSKHWGARILRDD
;
A
#
# COMPACT_ATOMS: atom_id res chain seq x y z
N MET A 1 -5.06 45.00 -25.08
CA MET A 1 -6.34 44.37 -25.50
C MET A 1 -6.17 42.85 -25.47
N LYS A 2 -6.99 42.21 -24.62
CA LYS A 2 -7.37 40.78 -24.47
C LYS A 2 -6.37 39.66 -24.79
N ALA A 3 -5.93 39.00 -23.71
CA ALA A 3 -5.46 37.62 -23.70
C ALA A 3 -6.63 36.66 -24.01
N GLY A 4 -6.43 35.74 -24.95
CA GLY A 4 -7.38 34.67 -25.26
C GLY A 4 -7.23 33.52 -24.29
N HIS A 5 -8.23 33.31 -23.44
CA HIS A 5 -8.38 32.10 -22.62
C HIS A 5 -8.76 30.91 -23.51
N GLY A 6 -7.79 30.05 -23.82
CA GLY A 6 -8.04 28.74 -24.40
C GLY A 6 -8.43 27.74 -23.30
N HIS A 7 -9.73 27.52 -23.10
CA HIS A 7 -10.24 26.39 -22.31
C HIS A 7 -9.98 25.09 -23.08
N TRP A 8 -9.02 24.29 -22.59
CA TRP A 8 -8.78 22.94 -23.08
C TRP A 8 -9.87 21.99 -22.55
N HIS A 9 -10.98 21.86 -23.27
CA HIS A 9 -11.92 20.75 -23.05
C HIS A 9 -11.34 19.47 -23.71
N ARG A 10 -10.87 18.52 -22.89
CA ARG A 10 -10.58 17.16 -23.38
C ARG A 10 -11.89 16.39 -23.61
N PRO A 11 -12.03 15.65 -24.72
CA PRO A 11 -13.21 14.83 -24.97
C PRO A 11 -13.30 13.69 -23.94
N ARG A 12 -14.49 13.45 -23.40
CA ARG A 12 -14.79 12.28 -22.58
C ARG A 12 -14.53 11.01 -23.39
N ARG A 13 -13.67 10.13 -22.88
CA ARG A 13 -13.48 8.79 -23.46
C ARG A 13 -14.82 8.04 -23.44
N PRO A 14 -15.15 7.22 -24.45
CA PRO A 14 -16.36 6.40 -24.42
C PRO A 14 -16.31 5.54 -23.17
N GLY A 15 -17.36 5.61 -22.33
CA GLY A 15 -17.41 4.86 -21.08
C GLY A 15 -17.18 3.38 -21.34
N GLN A 16 -16.11 2.83 -20.74
CA GLN A 16 -15.90 1.39 -20.73
C GLN A 16 -17.11 0.77 -20.02
N ARG A 17 -17.77 -0.20 -20.67
CA ARG A 17 -18.90 -0.92 -20.07
C ARG A 17 -18.43 -1.56 -18.77
N LEU A 18 -19.06 -1.16 -17.67
CA LEU A 18 -18.81 -1.76 -16.36
C LEU A 18 -19.10 -3.27 -16.42
N PRO A 19 -18.21 -4.10 -15.88
CA PRO A 19 -18.46 -5.52 -15.80
C PRO A 19 -19.66 -5.80 -14.90
N ARG A 20 -20.61 -6.58 -15.42
CA ARG A 20 -21.88 -6.92 -14.73
C ARG A 20 -21.72 -8.11 -13.78
N SER A 21 -20.55 -8.75 -13.76
CA SER A 21 -20.30 -9.99 -13.04
C SER A 21 -18.84 -10.16 -12.62
N PHE A 22 -18.61 -10.80 -11.47
CA PHE A 22 -17.27 -11.18 -10.99
C PHE A 22 -16.46 -12.02 -11.99
N LYS A 23 -17.13 -12.72 -12.91
CA LYS A 23 -16.48 -13.50 -13.98
C LYS A 23 -15.71 -12.64 -14.97
N GLU A 24 -16.11 -11.38 -15.14
CA GLU A 24 -15.53 -10.44 -16.11
C GLU A 24 -14.27 -9.76 -15.55
N LEU A 25 -13.91 -10.02 -14.29
CA LEU A 25 -12.71 -9.50 -13.62
C LEU A 25 -11.53 -10.46 -13.60
N THR A 26 -11.73 -11.67 -14.11
CA THR A 26 -10.73 -12.73 -14.01
C THR A 26 -10.19 -13.09 -15.40
N PRO A 27 -8.87 -13.28 -15.58
CA PRO A 27 -8.25 -13.41 -16.90
C PRO A 27 -8.63 -14.67 -17.68
N THR A 28 -9.44 -15.57 -17.13
CA THR A 28 -9.65 -16.92 -17.66
C THR A 28 -11.10 -17.37 -17.58
N LYS A 29 -11.58 -17.99 -18.67
CA LYS A 29 -12.92 -18.63 -18.80
C LYS A 29 -13.15 -19.80 -17.81
N ALA A 30 -12.16 -20.17 -17.01
CA ALA A 30 -12.20 -21.26 -16.04
C ALA A 30 -12.67 -20.84 -14.63
N PHE A 31 -13.07 -19.59 -14.42
CA PHE A 31 -13.46 -19.11 -13.10
C PHE A 31 -14.82 -19.68 -12.64
N ASN A 32 -14.78 -20.57 -11.64
CA ASN A 32 -15.96 -21.03 -10.92
C ASN A 32 -16.11 -20.27 -9.60
N PRO A 33 -17.15 -19.42 -9.43
CA PRO A 33 -17.32 -18.59 -8.24
C PRO A 33 -17.55 -19.41 -6.95
N ARG A 34 -18.15 -20.61 -7.04
CA ARG A 34 -18.33 -21.49 -5.87
C ARG A 34 -17.00 -22.06 -5.41
N THR A 35 -16.19 -22.56 -6.36
CA THR A 35 -14.84 -23.08 -6.08
C THR A 35 -13.93 -21.97 -5.57
N PHE A 36 -14.02 -20.78 -6.15
CA PHE A 36 -13.28 -19.60 -5.69
C PHE A 36 -13.66 -19.20 -4.27
N PHE A 37 -14.95 -19.10 -3.95
CA PHE A 37 -15.40 -18.79 -2.60
C PHE A 37 -14.99 -19.88 -1.60
N TYR A 38 -15.11 -21.15 -1.97
CA TYR A 38 -14.68 -22.26 -1.14
C TYR A 38 -13.16 -22.23 -0.87
N GLU A 39 -12.34 -22.12 -1.91
CA GLU A 39 -10.88 -22.12 -1.81
C GLU A 39 -10.34 -20.88 -1.11
N MET A 40 -10.91 -19.70 -1.38
CA MET A 40 -10.38 -18.43 -0.90
C MET A 40 -10.96 -18.01 0.47
N VAL A 41 -12.17 -18.44 0.80
CA VAL A 41 -12.85 -18.09 2.05
C VAL A 41 -12.94 -19.31 2.97
N TRP A 42 -13.69 -20.35 2.60
CA TRP A 42 -13.94 -21.49 3.51
C TRP A 42 -12.68 -22.25 3.90
N LYS A 43 -11.86 -22.65 2.94
CA LYS A 43 -10.61 -23.37 3.20
C LYS A 43 -9.65 -22.53 4.03
N VAL A 44 -9.49 -21.24 3.70
CA VAL A 44 -8.64 -20.31 4.44
C VAL A 44 -9.14 -20.10 5.87
N LEU A 45 -10.46 -20.02 6.08
CA LEU A 45 -11.07 -19.93 7.41
C LEU A 45 -10.68 -21.13 8.28
N LEU A 46 -10.76 -22.34 7.73
CA LEU A 46 -10.42 -23.59 8.42
C LEU A 46 -8.92 -23.77 8.66
N VAL A 47 -8.05 -23.20 7.81
CA VAL A 47 -6.59 -23.30 7.97
C VAL A 47 -6.14 -22.52 9.22
N ARG A 48 -5.45 -23.21 10.14
CA ARG A 48 -4.87 -22.60 11.34
C ARG A 48 -3.82 -21.55 10.95
N ARG A 49 -3.94 -20.34 11.52
CA ARG A 49 -2.95 -19.28 11.36
C ARG A 49 -1.61 -19.70 11.97
N LYS A 50 -0.53 -19.61 11.20
CA LYS A 50 0.84 -19.95 11.61
C LYS A 50 1.69 -18.68 11.80
N GLY A 51 2.91 -18.85 12.31
CA GLY A 51 3.83 -17.75 12.59
C GLY A 51 3.63 -17.14 13.97
N GLN A 52 4.65 -16.43 14.44
CA GLN A 52 4.67 -15.74 15.73
C GLN A 52 5.24 -14.34 15.53
N ASN A 53 4.73 -13.38 16.29
CA ASN A 53 5.34 -12.05 16.34
C ASN A 53 6.56 -12.11 17.27
N LYS A 54 7.71 -11.65 16.80
CA LYS A 54 8.91 -11.46 17.63
C LYS A 54 9.06 -9.98 17.99
N ARG A 55 9.71 -9.69 19.12
CA ARG A 55 10.23 -8.35 19.39
C ARG A 55 11.61 -8.29 18.73
N PRO A 56 11.79 -7.54 17.64
CA PRO A 56 13.09 -7.43 17.00
C PRO A 56 14.05 -6.65 17.88
N VAL A 57 15.33 -7.03 17.81
CA VAL A 57 16.45 -6.16 18.18
C VAL A 57 16.94 -5.56 16.88
N PHE A 58 16.75 -4.26 16.68
CA PHE A 58 17.20 -3.60 15.47
C PHE A 58 18.73 -3.41 15.51
N PRO A 59 19.43 -3.67 14.40
CA PRO A 59 20.87 -3.46 14.34
C PRO A 59 21.20 -1.97 14.47
N LYS A 60 22.35 -1.65 15.06
CA LYS A 60 22.97 -0.33 14.89
C LYS A 60 23.68 -0.33 13.54
N LEU A 61 23.26 0.54 12.64
CA LEU A 61 23.79 0.61 11.28
C LEU A 61 24.77 1.78 11.17
N SER A 62 25.90 1.54 10.51
CA SER A 62 26.83 2.58 10.07
C SER A 62 26.42 3.11 8.69
N ALA A 63 26.98 4.26 8.29
CA ALA A 63 26.80 4.80 6.94
C ALA A 63 27.14 3.73 5.88
N GLY A 64 26.28 3.63 4.85
CA GLY A 64 26.39 2.61 3.79
C GLY A 64 25.80 1.23 4.13
N GLN A 65 25.33 1.00 5.36
CA GLN A 65 24.64 -0.24 5.72
C GLN A 65 23.12 -0.09 5.62
N VAL A 66 22.46 -1.20 5.26
CA VAL A 66 21.00 -1.30 5.20
C VAL A 66 20.55 -2.60 5.89
N ALA A 67 19.47 -2.52 6.67
CA ALA A 67 18.78 -3.69 7.19
C ALA A 67 17.36 -3.76 6.61
N LEU A 68 16.96 -4.97 6.23
CA LEU A 68 15.62 -5.25 5.70
C LEU A 68 14.90 -6.22 6.63
N THR A 69 13.74 -5.81 7.15
CA THR A 69 12.87 -6.66 7.94
C THR A 69 11.57 -6.90 7.19
N TRP A 70 11.34 -8.15 6.78
CA TRP A 70 10.04 -8.54 6.24
C TRP A 70 9.01 -8.73 7.35
N ILE A 71 7.95 -7.91 7.33
CA ILE A 71 6.87 -7.96 8.31
C ILE A 71 5.77 -8.93 7.85
N GLY A 72 5.63 -9.14 6.54
CA GLY A 72 4.69 -10.07 5.90
C GLY A 72 3.74 -9.36 4.94
N HIS A 73 3.23 -10.08 3.93
CA HIS A 73 2.65 -9.50 2.71
C HIS A 73 3.71 -8.64 1.99
N ALA A 74 3.34 -7.48 1.45
CA ALA A 74 4.24 -6.47 0.92
C ALA A 74 4.81 -5.52 1.98
N SER A 75 4.60 -5.79 3.28
CA SER A 75 5.08 -4.92 4.34
C SER A 75 6.55 -5.17 4.66
N PHE A 76 7.37 -4.14 4.50
CA PHE A 76 8.80 -4.15 4.85
C PHE A 76 9.15 -2.94 5.73
N LEU A 77 10.02 -3.17 6.72
CA LEU A 77 10.78 -2.10 7.38
C LEU A 77 12.19 -2.12 6.78
N ILE A 78 12.60 -1.00 6.22
CA ILE A 78 13.95 -0.76 5.69
C ILE A 78 14.61 0.25 6.61
N GLN A 79 15.80 -0.08 7.10
CA GLN A 79 16.53 0.78 8.01
C GLN A 79 17.88 1.12 7.39
N PHE A 80 18.20 2.40 7.41
CA PHE A 80 19.52 2.96 7.19
C PHE A 80 20.05 3.50 8.52
N HIS A 81 21.27 4.05 8.54
CA HIS A 81 21.87 4.60 9.76
C HIS A 81 21.06 5.75 10.40
N ASP A 82 20.29 6.49 9.59
CA ASP A 82 19.61 7.73 9.94
C ASP A 82 18.14 7.79 9.45
N LEU A 83 17.65 6.70 8.84
CA LEU A 83 16.34 6.67 8.19
C LEU A 83 15.63 5.34 8.39
N ASN A 84 14.42 5.37 8.96
CA ASN A 84 13.52 4.21 8.99
C ASN A 84 12.38 4.39 7.98
N VAL A 85 12.36 3.53 6.96
CA VAL A 85 11.35 3.51 5.90
C VAL A 85 10.41 2.32 6.08
N LEU A 86 9.12 2.56 6.03
CA LEU A 86 8.08 1.52 6.13
C LEU A 86 7.31 1.45 4.81
N VAL A 87 7.36 0.30 4.15
CA VAL A 87 6.69 0.06 2.86
C VAL A 87 5.39 -0.70 3.08
N ASP A 88 4.30 -0.23 2.48
CA ASP A 88 2.96 -0.86 2.46
C ASP A 88 2.56 -1.51 3.80
N PRO A 89 2.54 -0.77 4.92
CA PRO A 89 2.32 -1.36 6.23
C PRO A 89 0.90 -1.91 6.36
N ASN A 90 0.83 -3.23 6.58
CA ASN A 90 -0.39 -3.95 6.84
C ASN A 90 -0.22 -4.94 8.00
N PHE A 91 -0.82 -4.63 9.14
CA PHE A 91 -0.86 -5.48 10.33
C PHE A 91 -2.24 -6.14 10.54
N ALA A 92 -3.12 -6.09 9.54
CA ALA A 92 -4.44 -6.69 9.64
C ALA A 92 -4.35 -8.21 9.75
N ASN A 93 -5.21 -8.79 10.59
CA ASN A 93 -5.41 -10.24 10.66
C ASN A 93 -6.41 -10.72 9.59
N TRP A 94 -7.20 -9.79 9.07
CA TRP A 94 -8.32 -10.01 8.16
C TRP A 94 -8.40 -8.83 7.20
N LEU A 95 -8.74 -9.12 5.95
CA LEU A 95 -9.12 -8.14 4.95
C LEU A 95 -10.52 -8.51 4.45
N PHE A 96 -11.54 -7.83 4.95
CA PHE A 96 -12.93 -8.27 4.81
C PHE A 96 -13.09 -9.73 5.27
N LEU A 97 -13.45 -10.66 4.38
CA LEU A 97 -13.58 -12.09 4.65
C LEU A 97 -12.25 -12.88 4.53
N LEU A 98 -11.19 -12.23 4.02
CA LEU A 98 -9.92 -12.90 3.77
C LEU A 98 -9.05 -12.92 5.02
N LYS A 99 -8.81 -14.12 5.53
CA LYS A 99 -7.97 -14.34 6.71
C LYS A 99 -6.49 -14.33 6.33
N ARG A 100 -5.69 -13.53 7.02
CA ARG A 100 -4.23 -13.62 6.94
C ARG A 100 -3.75 -14.93 7.56
N LEU A 101 -3.08 -15.80 6.79
CA LEU A 101 -2.64 -17.12 7.26
C LEU A 101 -1.32 -17.11 8.05
N LYS A 102 -0.48 -16.09 7.87
CA LYS A 102 0.77 -15.90 8.59
C LYS A 102 0.69 -14.63 9.45
N ARG A 103 0.96 -14.75 10.75
CA ARG A 103 1.07 -13.57 11.63
C ARG A 103 2.14 -12.61 11.11
N ALA A 104 1.93 -11.31 11.31
CA ALA A 104 2.98 -10.32 11.07
C ALA A 104 4.23 -10.66 11.92
N GLY A 105 5.41 -10.50 11.33
CA GLY A 105 6.69 -10.88 11.95
C GLY A 105 7.01 -10.12 13.24
N LEU A 106 6.46 -8.92 13.39
CA LEU A 106 6.54 -8.09 14.60
C LEU A 106 5.18 -7.48 14.94
N LYS A 107 5.05 -6.87 16.12
CA LYS A 107 3.85 -6.09 16.50
C LYS A 107 4.07 -4.63 16.14
N ILE A 108 3.02 -3.92 15.74
CA ILE A 108 3.10 -2.48 15.39
C ILE A 108 3.77 -1.64 16.48
N LYS A 109 3.52 -1.95 17.76
CA LYS A 109 4.14 -1.29 18.92
C LYS A 109 5.65 -1.57 19.10
N HIS A 110 6.22 -2.48 18.32
CA HIS A 110 7.65 -2.77 18.31
C HIS A 110 8.36 -2.10 17.14
N LEU A 111 7.65 -1.33 16.31
CA LEU A 111 8.29 -0.53 15.27
C LEU A 111 9.19 0.54 15.91
N PRO A 112 10.33 0.86 15.27
CA PRO A 112 11.07 2.06 15.63
C PRO A 112 10.28 3.30 15.19
N PRO A 113 10.73 4.53 15.56
CA PRO A 113 10.21 5.74 14.93
C PRO A 113 10.30 5.65 13.40
N ILE A 114 9.23 5.99 12.70
CA ILE A 114 9.14 5.86 11.24
C ILE A 114 9.24 7.24 10.60
N ASP A 115 10.27 7.44 9.79
CA ASP A 115 10.53 8.71 9.12
C ASP A 115 9.79 8.84 7.80
N LEU A 116 9.61 7.71 7.11
CA LEU A 116 9.04 7.66 5.77
C LEU A 116 8.15 6.43 5.62
N VAL A 117 6.91 6.64 5.16
CA VAL A 117 6.01 5.58 4.74
C VAL A 117 5.87 5.64 3.23
N LEU A 118 6.17 4.52 2.55
CA LEU A 118 5.98 4.37 1.12
C LEU A 118 4.73 3.53 0.86
N LEU A 119 3.81 4.08 0.08
CA LEU A 119 2.57 3.40 -0.30
C LEU A 119 2.58 3.20 -1.80
N THR A 120 2.54 1.95 -2.25
CA THR A 120 2.70 1.62 -3.68
C THR A 120 1.43 1.86 -4.49
N HIS A 121 0.26 1.61 -3.90
CA HIS A 121 -1.06 1.82 -4.51
C HIS A 121 -2.16 1.74 -3.44
N ALA A 122 -3.42 1.99 -3.83
CA ALA A 122 -4.51 2.21 -2.89
C ALA A 122 -5.20 0.93 -2.37
N HIS A 123 -4.88 -0.27 -2.88
CA HIS A 123 -5.56 -1.52 -2.49
C HIS A 123 -5.54 -1.76 -0.99
N PHE A 124 -6.59 -2.37 -0.44
CA PHE A 124 -6.75 -2.52 1.01
C PHE A 124 -5.63 -3.33 1.70
N ASP A 125 -4.98 -4.22 0.96
CA ASP A 125 -3.85 -5.02 1.45
C ASP A 125 -2.52 -4.25 1.46
N HIS A 126 -2.40 -3.14 0.72
CA HIS A 126 -1.23 -2.26 0.67
C HIS A 126 -1.46 -0.93 1.42
N PHE A 127 -2.67 -0.38 1.34
CA PHE A 127 -3.14 0.80 2.04
C PHE A 127 -4.25 0.43 3.03
N HIS A 128 -3.85 -0.13 4.17
CA HIS A 128 -4.77 -0.49 5.23
C HIS A 128 -4.97 0.68 6.23
N LYS A 129 -6.00 1.52 6.02
CA LYS A 129 -6.27 2.70 6.87
C LYS A 129 -6.20 2.43 8.39
N PRO A 130 -6.78 1.34 8.94
CA PRO A 130 -6.68 1.07 10.38
C PRO A 130 -5.26 0.74 10.85
N THR A 131 -4.40 0.19 9.98
CA THR A 131 -2.98 0.03 10.29
C THR A 131 -2.30 1.39 10.34
N LEU A 132 -2.51 2.20 9.30
CA LEU A 132 -1.86 3.51 9.15
C LEU A 132 -2.16 4.44 10.33
N ARG A 133 -3.43 4.53 10.76
CA ARG A 133 -3.84 5.32 11.94
C ARG A 133 -3.16 4.91 13.25
N ARG A 134 -2.65 3.67 13.33
CA ARG A 134 -2.03 3.12 14.54
C ARG A 134 -0.50 3.20 14.49
N LEU A 135 0.08 3.74 13.41
CA LEU A 135 1.51 3.95 13.34
C LEU A 135 1.92 5.01 14.37
N PRO A 136 3.01 4.80 15.12
CA PRO A 136 3.50 5.80 16.07
C PRO A 136 4.18 6.94 15.31
N HIS A 137 3.47 8.07 15.13
CA HIS A 137 3.97 9.33 14.58
C HIS A 137 4.72 9.20 13.23
N PRO A 138 4.05 8.72 12.16
CA PRO A 138 4.69 8.67 10.84
C PRO A 138 4.91 10.09 10.29
N LYS A 139 6.16 10.48 10.01
CA LYS A 139 6.47 11.85 9.58
C LYS A 139 6.00 12.14 8.16
N ILE A 140 6.51 11.39 7.17
CA ILE A 140 6.20 11.61 5.76
C ILE A 140 5.54 10.36 5.17
N ALA A 141 4.47 10.54 4.40
CA ALA A 141 3.99 9.54 3.45
C ALA A 141 4.31 9.96 2.02
N VAL A 142 4.83 9.04 1.20
CA VAL A 142 4.94 9.19 -0.26
C VAL A 142 4.04 8.16 -0.92
N MET A 143 3.21 8.60 -1.86
CA MET A 143 2.23 7.77 -2.55
C MET A 143 1.99 8.23 -3.99
N PRO A 144 1.40 7.39 -4.85
CA PRO A 144 0.92 7.82 -6.16
C PRO A 144 -0.08 8.99 -6.09
N TRP A 145 -0.09 9.80 -7.13
CA TRP A 145 -1.08 10.85 -7.35
C TRP A 145 -2.53 10.34 -7.29
N GLY A 146 -3.42 11.11 -6.67
CA GLY A 146 -4.85 10.81 -6.52
C GLY A 146 -5.20 10.02 -5.25
N MET A 147 -4.27 9.88 -4.30
CA MET A 147 -4.44 9.14 -3.05
C MET A 147 -4.53 10.03 -1.80
N ASN A 148 -4.35 11.35 -1.91
CA ASN A 148 -4.33 12.28 -0.78
C ASN A 148 -5.59 12.22 0.09
N ASP A 149 -6.78 12.16 -0.53
CA ASP A 149 -8.06 12.03 0.20
C ASP A 149 -8.12 10.76 1.05
N LEU A 150 -7.41 9.72 0.63
CA LEU A 150 -7.33 8.46 1.36
C LEU A 150 -6.44 8.58 2.60
N ALA A 151 -5.45 9.48 2.56
CA ALA A 151 -4.47 9.72 3.60
C ALA A 151 -4.95 10.71 4.68
N TYR A 152 -6.05 11.43 4.43
CA TYR A 152 -6.64 12.35 5.39
C TYR A 152 -6.96 11.67 6.73
N GLY A 153 -6.51 12.30 7.83
CA GLY A 153 -6.74 11.82 9.19
C GLY A 153 -6.03 10.51 9.54
N LEU A 154 -4.95 10.16 8.83
CA LEU A 154 -4.12 8.97 9.16
C LEU A 154 -2.93 9.28 10.07
N GLY A 155 -2.70 10.55 10.41
CA GLY A 155 -1.66 10.97 11.35
C GLY A 155 -0.28 11.22 10.72
N PHE A 156 -0.22 11.42 9.40
CA PHE A 156 0.99 11.87 8.71
C PHE A 156 1.20 13.37 8.89
N ASP A 157 2.43 13.81 9.20
CA ASP A 157 2.75 15.24 9.25
C ASP A 157 2.76 15.85 7.84
N ARG A 158 3.19 15.06 6.86
CA ARG A 158 3.23 15.46 5.45
C ARG A 158 2.88 14.31 4.52
N VAL A 159 2.02 14.58 3.54
CA VAL A 159 1.72 13.68 2.43
C VAL A 159 2.34 14.25 1.15
N ILE A 160 3.06 13.41 0.42
CA ILE A 160 3.64 13.70 -0.88
C ILE A 160 3.00 12.77 -1.90
N GLU A 161 2.38 13.35 -2.91
CA GLU A 161 1.90 12.64 -4.09
C GLU A 161 2.90 12.79 -5.21
N LEU A 162 3.16 11.70 -5.93
CA LEU A 162 4.03 11.69 -7.10
C LEU A 162 3.28 11.11 -8.30
N GLU A 163 3.49 11.69 -9.47
CA GLU A 163 3.24 11.05 -10.76
C GLU A 163 4.44 10.17 -11.19
N TRP A 164 4.27 9.39 -12.25
CA TRP A 164 5.35 8.53 -12.73
C TRP A 164 6.59 9.34 -13.11
N TRP A 165 7.74 8.85 -12.64
CA TRP A 165 9.07 9.44 -12.78
C TRP A 165 9.30 10.72 -11.98
N GLU A 166 8.28 11.24 -11.29
CA GLU A 166 8.50 12.28 -10.30
C GLU A 166 9.25 11.75 -9.10
N SER A 167 9.97 12.67 -8.45
CA SER A 167 10.81 12.36 -7.31
C SER A 167 10.61 13.34 -6.17
N PHE A 168 10.74 12.83 -4.95
CA PHE A 168 10.83 13.61 -3.74
C PHE A 168 12.19 13.37 -3.08
N SER A 169 12.90 14.45 -2.77
CA SER A 169 14.21 14.41 -2.12
C SER A 169 14.17 15.12 -0.77
N ARG A 170 14.88 14.57 0.22
CA ARG A 170 15.10 15.21 1.52
C ARG A 170 16.45 14.77 2.08
N GLY A 171 17.34 15.73 2.31
CA GLY A 171 18.73 15.41 2.69
C GLY A 171 19.38 14.56 1.59
N ASP A 172 20.00 13.46 1.99
CA ASP A 172 20.81 12.62 1.09
C ASP A 172 20.03 11.48 0.41
N TRP A 173 18.71 11.42 0.61
CA TRP A 173 17.87 10.39 0.00
C TRP A 173 16.82 10.97 -0.96
N LYS A 174 16.46 10.14 -1.93
CA LYS A 174 15.47 10.42 -2.97
C LYS A 174 14.55 9.23 -3.17
N VAL A 175 13.26 9.50 -3.27
CA VAL A 175 12.24 8.53 -3.67
C VAL A 175 11.76 8.91 -5.06
N THR A 176 11.72 7.96 -5.98
CA THR A 176 11.19 8.14 -7.33
C THR A 176 10.04 7.16 -7.54
N LEU A 177 8.88 7.64 -7.99
CA LEU A 177 7.77 6.75 -8.31
C LEU A 177 7.98 6.16 -9.71
N THR A 178 8.20 4.85 -9.79
CA THR A 178 8.35 4.14 -11.07
C THR A 178 7.03 3.48 -11.49
N PRO A 179 6.75 3.35 -12.79
CA PRO A 179 5.54 2.68 -13.25
C PRO A 179 5.60 1.18 -12.93
N SER A 180 4.43 0.63 -12.59
CA SER A 180 4.23 -0.81 -12.39
C SER A 180 2.99 -1.26 -13.16
N LYS A 181 3.04 -2.44 -13.77
CA LYS A 181 1.88 -3.06 -14.42
C LYS A 181 1.02 -3.73 -13.36
N HIS A 182 0.21 -2.93 -12.69
CA HIS A 182 -0.71 -3.37 -11.64
C HIS A 182 -2.00 -2.55 -11.71
N TRP A 183 -3.13 -3.17 -11.38
CA TRP A 183 -4.40 -2.45 -11.27
C TRP A 183 -4.41 -1.73 -9.91
N GLY A 184 -4.45 -0.39 -9.87
CA GLY A 184 -4.27 0.38 -8.62
C GLY A 184 -5.55 0.67 -7.82
N ALA A 185 -6.74 0.35 -8.37
CA ALA A 185 -8.02 0.81 -7.84
C ALA A 185 -8.52 0.00 -6.63
N ARG A 186 -9.01 0.68 -5.58
CA ARG A 186 -9.57 0.10 -4.35
C ARG A 186 -10.81 -0.75 -4.58
N ILE A 187 -11.54 -0.45 -5.64
CA ILE A 187 -12.77 -1.10 -6.06
C ILE A 187 -12.72 -1.18 -7.59
N LEU A 188 -13.53 -2.07 -8.18
CA LEU A 188 -13.97 -2.06 -9.59
C LEU A 188 -14.37 -0.70 -10.21
N ARG A 189 -14.43 0.36 -9.39
CA ARG A 189 -14.81 1.73 -9.72
C ARG A 189 -13.80 2.65 -9.03
N ASP A 190 -12.63 2.80 -9.62
CA ASP A 190 -11.94 4.09 -9.58
C ASP A 190 -11.81 4.46 -11.07
N ASP A 191 -12.48 5.53 -11.49
CA ASP A 191 -12.45 6.06 -12.87
C ASP A 191 -11.12 6.77 -13.16
#